data_AF-E9I9D6-F1
#
_entry.id   AF-E9I9D6-F1
#
_cell.length_a   1.000
_cell.length_b   1.000
_cell.length_c   1.000
_cell.angle_alpha   90.00
_cell.angle_beta   90.00
_cell.angle_gamma   90.00
#
_symmetry.space_group_name_H-M   'P 1'
#
loop_
_entity.id
_entity.type
_entity.pdbx_description
1 polymer ?
#
loop_
_entity_poly.entity_id
_entity_poly.type
_entity_poly.pdbx_seq_one_letter_code
_entity_poly.pdbx_strand_id
1 'polypeptide(L)'
;MILIFINKKINKQKGQRFNAQQKAFSLTLYKTMGKHAYNSLRAIFKQIPSIQTLQSVLHKIPVHPGLNPFILRHLESVSQKMSMKEKVCILMWDEVSIQPKCTYDIRKDIICGLEEWGNNRNAKSRITL
;
A
#
# COMPACT_ATOMS: atom_id res chain seq x y z
N MET A 1 -10.62 5.27 -20.21
CA MET A 1 -10.89 4.94 -18.79
C MET A 1 -11.29 6.17 -17.95
N ILE A 2 -10.62 7.32 -18.09
CA ILE A 2 -11.00 8.60 -17.42
C ILE A 2 -12.42 9.06 -17.81
N LEU A 3 -12.80 8.92 -19.09
CA LEU A 3 -14.13 9.30 -19.59
C LEU A 3 -15.31 8.50 -19.00
N ILE A 4 -15.10 7.27 -18.56
CA ILE A 4 -16.18 6.44 -17.96
C ILE A 4 -16.60 7.02 -16.60
N PHE A 5 -15.66 7.64 -15.86
CA PHE A 5 -15.97 8.32 -14.62
C PHE A 5 -16.79 9.61 -14.82
N ILE A 6 -16.62 10.29 -15.96
CA ILE A 6 -17.33 11.54 -16.28
C ILE A 6 -18.82 11.28 -16.53
N ASN A 7 -19.19 10.12 -17.10
CA ASN A 7 -20.58 9.80 -17.47
C ASN A 7 -21.49 9.37 -16.30
N LYS A 8 -20.96 9.23 -15.07
CA LYS A 8 -21.78 8.89 -13.90
C LYS A 8 -22.44 10.16 -13.36
N LYS A 9 -23.69 10.39 -13.77
CA LYS A 9 -24.66 11.44 -13.33
C LYS A 9 -24.18 12.24 -12.10
N ILE A 10 -24.09 13.56 -12.26
CA ILE A 10 -23.81 14.57 -11.21
C ILE A 10 -25.03 14.70 -10.28
N ASN A 11 -25.52 13.59 -9.73
CA ASN A 11 -26.49 13.65 -8.65
C ASN A 11 -25.70 13.85 -7.36
N LYS A 12 -25.97 14.97 -6.67
CA LYS A 12 -25.46 15.32 -5.33
C LYS A 12 -25.89 14.26 -4.29
N GLN A 13 -25.36 13.05 -4.37
CA GLN A 13 -25.60 12.04 -3.35
C GLN A 13 -24.62 12.29 -2.21
N LYS A 14 -25.14 12.78 -1.09
CA LYS A 14 -24.40 12.84 0.18
C LYS A 14 -24.02 11.40 0.56
N GLY A 15 -22.73 11.12 0.68
CA GLY A 15 -22.21 9.80 1.04
C GLY A 15 -22.14 8.80 -0.12
N GLN A 16 -21.16 8.97 -1.02
CA GLN A 16 -20.94 8.02 -2.12
C GLN A 16 -20.13 6.80 -1.65
N ARG A 17 -20.65 5.57 -1.90
CA ARG A 17 -19.88 4.33 -1.73
C ARG A 17 -19.02 4.08 -2.98
N PHE A 18 -17.71 3.87 -2.76
CA PHE A 18 -16.77 3.54 -3.82
C PHE A 18 -16.52 2.04 -3.90
N ASN A 19 -16.52 1.49 -5.11
CA ASN A 19 -16.18 0.08 -5.34
C ASN A 19 -14.65 -0.15 -5.20
N ALA A 20 -14.22 -1.41 -5.22
CA ALA A 20 -12.80 -1.76 -5.07
C ALA A 20 -11.93 -1.24 -6.23
N GLN A 21 -12.41 -1.34 -7.48
CA GLN A 21 -11.67 -0.89 -8.67
C GLN A 21 -11.45 0.62 -8.68
N GLN A 22 -12.46 1.39 -8.31
CA GLN A 22 -12.39 2.85 -8.16
C GLN A 22 -11.41 3.24 -7.08
N LYS A 23 -11.44 2.55 -5.92
CA LYS A 23 -10.47 2.77 -4.85
C LYS A 23 -9.05 2.45 -5.30
N ALA A 24 -8.83 1.33 -6.01
CA ALA A 24 -7.52 0.94 -6.53
C ALA A 24 -7.00 1.98 -7.54
N PHE A 25 -7.83 2.37 -8.52
CA PHE A 25 -7.47 3.38 -9.51
C PHE A 25 -7.14 4.74 -8.86
N SER A 26 -7.99 5.21 -7.93
CA SER A 26 -7.73 6.44 -7.20
C SER A 26 -6.48 6.36 -6.32
N LEU A 27 -6.17 5.19 -5.77
CA LEU A 27 -4.93 4.96 -5.03
C LEU A 27 -3.71 5.05 -5.96
N THR A 28 -3.77 4.47 -7.16
CA THR A 28 -2.73 4.63 -8.19
C THR A 28 -2.53 6.11 -8.51
N LEU A 29 -3.59 6.86 -8.81
CA LEU A 29 -3.50 8.30 -9.09
C LEU A 29 -2.88 9.09 -7.93
N TYR A 30 -3.30 8.81 -6.70
CA TYR A 30 -2.75 9.47 -5.52
C TYR A 30 -1.24 9.21 -5.36
N LYS A 31 -0.80 7.98 -5.64
CA LYS A 31 0.62 7.59 -5.53
C LYS A 31 1.48 8.14 -6.67
N THR A 32 0.94 8.29 -7.88
CA THR A 32 1.70 8.82 -9.02
C THR A 32 1.75 10.34 -9.06
N MET A 33 0.64 11.02 -8.74
CA MET A 33 0.54 12.48 -8.85
C MET A 33 0.86 13.22 -7.54
N GLY A 34 0.81 12.51 -6.41
CA GLY A 34 1.02 13.08 -5.08
C GLY A 34 -0.21 13.82 -4.51
N LYS A 35 -0.07 14.24 -3.25
CA LYS A 35 -1.18 14.77 -2.43
C LYS A 35 -1.80 16.05 -3.01
N HIS A 36 -0.98 16.99 -3.46
CA HIS A 36 -1.44 18.31 -3.91
C HIS A 36 -2.23 18.20 -5.21
N ALA A 37 -1.67 17.54 -6.22
CA ALA A 37 -2.35 17.33 -7.50
C ALA A 37 -3.65 16.52 -7.34
N TYR A 38 -3.64 15.48 -6.51
CA TYR A 38 -4.84 14.70 -6.23
C TYR A 38 -5.96 15.54 -5.57
N ASN A 39 -5.61 16.44 -4.65
CA ASN A 39 -6.57 17.35 -4.03
C ASN A 39 -7.15 18.35 -5.03
N SER A 40 -6.31 18.92 -5.91
CA SER A 40 -6.76 19.80 -6.99
C SER A 40 -7.74 19.07 -7.92
N LEU A 41 -7.42 17.83 -8.30
CA LEU A 41 -8.29 17.00 -9.13
C LEU A 41 -9.63 16.71 -8.43
N ARG A 42 -9.59 16.40 -7.12
CA ARG A 42 -10.80 16.13 -6.33
C ARG A 42 -11.71 17.36 -6.18
N ALA A 43 -11.15 18.57 -6.18
CA ALA A 43 -11.94 19.80 -6.14
C ALA A 43 -12.86 19.91 -7.38
N ILE A 44 -12.37 19.46 -8.53
CA ILE A 44 -13.11 19.42 -9.80
C ILE A 44 -14.04 18.19 -9.83
N PHE A 45 -13.52 17.02 -9.46
CA PHE A 45 -14.23 15.74 -9.55
C PHE A 45 -14.62 15.20 -8.17
N LYS A 46 -15.86 15.51 -7.74
CA LYS A 46 -16.40 15.06 -6.44
C LYS A 46 -16.64 13.54 -6.34
N GLN A 47 -16.59 12.84 -7.46
CA GLN A 47 -16.75 11.38 -7.58
C GLN A 47 -15.47 10.60 -7.22
N ILE A 48 -14.42 11.29 -6.77
CA ILE A 48 -13.15 10.68 -6.38
C ILE A 48 -13.09 10.50 -4.84
N PRO A 49 -12.62 9.34 -4.33
CA PRO A 49 -12.45 9.10 -2.90
C PRO A 49 -11.60 10.17 -2.22
N SER A 50 -11.92 10.48 -0.96
CA SER A 50 -11.05 11.34 -0.14
C SER A 50 -9.74 10.63 0.21
N ILE A 51 -8.69 11.40 0.52
CA ILE A 51 -7.42 10.84 1.00
C ILE A 51 -7.64 9.97 2.24
N GLN A 52 -8.53 10.38 3.15
CA GLN A 52 -8.90 9.58 4.32
C GLN A 52 -9.48 8.21 3.93
N THR A 53 -10.28 8.16 2.88
CA THR A 53 -10.82 6.90 2.35
C THR A 53 -9.69 6.02 1.80
N LEU A 54 -8.74 6.60 1.06
CA LEU A 54 -7.57 5.88 0.55
C LEU A 54 -6.68 5.35 1.68
N GLN A 55 -6.44 6.16 2.71
CA GLN A 55 -5.70 5.73 3.90
C GLN A 55 -6.41 4.56 4.60
N SER A 56 -7.73 4.63 4.79
CA SER A 56 -8.51 3.53 5.35
C SER A 56 -8.38 2.24 4.53
N VAL A 57 -8.33 2.34 3.20
CA VAL A 57 -8.08 1.18 2.32
C VAL A 57 -6.66 0.63 2.53
N LEU A 58 -5.65 1.49 2.56
CA LEU A 58 -4.26 1.08 2.80
C LEU A 58 -4.07 0.40 4.15
N HIS A 59 -4.72 0.89 5.19
CA HIS A 59 -4.63 0.31 6.53
C HIS A 59 -5.24 -1.09 6.66
N LYS A 60 -6.08 -1.50 5.71
CA LYS A 60 -6.60 -2.87 5.67
C LYS A 60 -5.61 -3.88 5.08
N ILE A 61 -4.52 -3.40 4.46
CA ILE A 61 -3.50 -4.27 3.89
C ILE A 61 -2.56 -4.67 5.04
N PRO A 62 -2.54 -5.95 5.45
CA PRO A 62 -1.63 -6.41 6.49
C PRO A 62 -0.21 -6.41 5.91
N VAL A 63 0.63 -5.54 6.47
CA VAL A 63 2.08 -5.54 6.25
C VAL A 63 2.72 -5.89 7.59
N HIS A 64 3.44 -7.00 7.59
CA HIS A 64 4.20 -7.54 8.70
C HIS A 64 5.63 -7.85 8.23
N PRO A 65 6.60 -7.90 9.15
CA PRO A 65 7.95 -8.36 8.83
C PRO A 65 7.93 -9.76 8.19
N GLY A 66 8.93 -10.03 7.35
CA GLY A 66 9.04 -11.29 6.59
C GLY A 66 8.24 -11.31 5.29
N LEU A 67 8.02 -12.52 4.75
CA LEU A 67 7.40 -12.70 3.44
C LEU A 67 5.88 -12.48 3.50
N ASN A 68 5.37 -11.58 2.65
CA ASN A 68 3.94 -11.33 2.56
C ASN A 68 3.22 -12.43 1.74
N PRO A 69 2.31 -13.22 2.34
CA PRO A 69 1.66 -14.33 1.66
C PRO A 69 0.76 -13.87 0.51
N PHE A 70 0.20 -12.67 0.57
CA PHE A 70 -0.62 -12.13 -0.54
C PHE A 70 0.22 -11.85 -1.78
N ILE A 71 1.44 -11.34 -1.59
CA ILE A 71 2.37 -11.10 -2.70
C ILE A 71 2.83 -12.42 -3.29
N LEU A 72 3.22 -13.40 -2.46
CA LEU A 72 3.64 -14.72 -2.93
C LEU A 72 2.56 -15.44 -3.73
N ARG A 73 1.31 -15.46 -3.24
CA ARG A 73 0.17 -16.05 -3.97
C ARG A 73 -0.10 -15.35 -5.29
N HIS A 74 0.07 -14.03 -5.34
CA HIS A 74 -0.08 -13.27 -6.57
C HIS A 74 1.03 -13.62 -7.58
N LEU A 75 2.28 -13.68 -7.14
CA LEU A 75 3.41 -14.12 -7.96
C LEU A 75 3.22 -15.54 -8.49
N GLU A 76 2.70 -16.45 -7.67
CA GLU A 76 2.36 -17.82 -8.08
C GLU A 76 1.29 -17.84 -9.19
N SER A 77 0.22 -17.05 -9.03
CA SER A 77 -0.82 -16.96 -10.07
C SER A 77 -0.30 -16.36 -11.39
N VAL A 78 0.63 -15.41 -11.31
CA VAL A 78 1.28 -14.83 -12.48
C VAL A 78 2.24 -15.83 -13.13
N SER A 79 3.02 -16.56 -12.34
CA SER A 79 4.00 -17.54 -12.85
C SER A 79 3.34 -18.72 -13.56
N GLN A 80 2.12 -19.10 -13.18
CA GLN A 80 1.34 -20.13 -13.89
C GLN A 80 1.09 -19.78 -15.37
N LYS A 81 1.04 -18.50 -15.71
CA LYS A 81 0.83 -18.01 -17.09
C LYS A 81 2.13 -17.81 -17.87
N MET A 82 3.28 -17.94 -17.21
CA MET A 82 4.60 -17.76 -17.79
C MET A 82 5.15 -19.05 -18.38
N SER A 83 5.89 -18.94 -19.48
CA SER A 83 6.69 -20.04 -20.02
C SER A 83 7.84 -20.41 -19.08
N MET A 84 8.41 -21.61 -19.25
CA MET A 84 9.53 -22.06 -18.41
C MET A 84 10.75 -21.14 -18.47
N LYS A 85 10.98 -20.47 -19.61
CA LYS A 85 12.08 -19.51 -19.76
C LYS A 85 11.83 -18.23 -18.95
N GLU A 86 10.58 -17.77 -18.90
CA GLU A 86 10.18 -16.55 -18.16
C GLU A 86 10.11 -16.76 -16.65
N LYS A 87 10.02 -18.02 -16.18
CA LYS A 87 10.05 -18.36 -14.75
C LYS A 87 11.45 -18.25 -14.13
N VAL A 88 12.51 -18.19 -14.93
CA VAL A 88 13.87 -18.03 -14.44
C VAL A 88 14.05 -16.60 -13.95
N CYS A 89 14.24 -16.41 -12.65
CA CYS A 89 14.46 -15.10 -12.04
C CYS A 89 15.66 -15.13 -11.08
N ILE A 90 16.22 -13.95 -10.83
CA ILE A 90 17.29 -13.74 -9.85
C ILE A 90 16.66 -13.02 -8.66
N LEU A 91 16.83 -13.57 -7.46
CA LEU A 91 16.41 -12.93 -6.23
C LEU A 91 17.61 -12.17 -5.65
N MET A 92 17.50 -10.85 -5.63
CA MET A 92 18.52 -9.95 -5.06
C MET A 92 17.89 -9.12 -3.94
N TRP A 93 18.59 -9.01 -2.82
CA TRP A 93 18.21 -8.14 -1.71
C TRP A 93 19.45 -7.45 -1.16
N ASP A 94 19.25 -6.23 -0.65
CA ASP A 94 20.27 -5.44 0.05
C ASP A 94 19.61 -4.75 1.25
N GLU A 95 20.39 -4.43 2.27
CA GLU A 95 19.92 -3.73 3.46
C GLU A 95 19.97 -2.21 3.24
N VAL A 96 18.92 -1.49 3.66
CA VAL A 96 18.89 -0.03 3.63
C VAL A 96 18.99 0.49 5.06
N SER A 97 19.96 1.38 5.32
CA SER A 97 20.06 2.06 6.61
C SER A 97 18.90 3.04 6.79
N ILE A 98 18.12 2.85 7.83
CA ILE A 98 17.01 3.72 8.24
C ILE A 98 17.36 4.46 9.53
N GLN A 99 16.81 5.65 9.71
CA GLN A 99 17.01 6.39 10.97
C GLN A 99 16.41 5.60 12.14
N PRO A 100 17.19 5.33 13.21
CA PRO A 100 16.68 4.60 14.36
C PRO A 100 15.58 5.41 15.04
N LYS A 101 14.39 4.82 15.12
CA LYS A 101 13.24 5.45 15.76
C LYS A 101 12.35 4.38 16.39
N CYS A 102 12.04 4.58 17.66
CA CYS A 102 11.02 3.83 18.36
C CYS A 102 9.67 4.54 18.19
N THR A 103 8.66 3.84 17.67
CA THR A 103 7.30 4.40 17.52
C THR A 103 6.26 3.41 17.97
N TYR A 104 5.26 3.88 18.72
CA TYR A 104 4.11 3.08 19.11
C TYR A 104 3.02 3.13 18.04
N ASP A 105 2.65 1.98 17.48
CA ASP A 105 1.48 1.85 16.60
C ASP A 105 0.24 1.55 17.43
N ILE A 106 -0.52 2.60 17.75
CA ILE A 106 -1.74 2.56 18.57
C ILE A 106 -2.77 1.54 18.05
N ARG A 107 -2.80 1.27 16.74
CA ARG A 107 -3.83 0.38 16.16
C ARG A 107 -3.49 -1.08 16.32
N LYS A 108 -2.20 -1.39 16.35
CA LYS A 108 -1.68 -2.74 16.49
C LYS A 108 -1.24 -3.05 17.92
N ASP A 109 -1.17 -2.03 18.78
CA ASP A 109 -0.66 -2.13 20.15
C ASP A 109 0.76 -2.74 20.17
N ILE A 110 1.64 -2.19 19.32
CA ILE A 110 3.03 -2.64 19.19
C ILE A 110 3.99 -1.47 19.20
N ILE A 111 5.19 -1.71 19.74
CA ILE A 111 6.33 -0.81 19.64
C ILE A 111 7.15 -1.21 18.40
N CYS A 112 7.18 -0.35 17.40
CA CYS A 112 7.99 -0.51 16.19
C CYS A 112 9.40 0.07 16.39
N GLY A 113 10.41 -0.55 15.79
CA GLY A 113 11.80 -0.06 15.81
C GLY A 113 12.70 -0.66 16.89
N LEU A 114 12.20 -1.63 17.63
CA LEU A 114 13.01 -2.51 18.48
C LEU A 114 12.89 -3.91 17.89
N GLU A 115 13.98 -4.45 17.38
CA GLU A 115 14.02 -5.80 16.82
C GLU A 115 14.87 -6.70 17.72
N GLU A 116 14.29 -7.82 18.15
CA GLU A 116 14.97 -8.81 18.97
C GLU A 116 15.46 -9.96 18.07
N TRP A 117 16.74 -9.92 17.69
CA TRP A 117 17.36 -11.10 17.08
C TRP A 117 17.62 -12.12 18.19
N GLY A 118 17.06 -13.32 18.07
CA GLY A 118 16.98 -14.32 19.14
C GLY A 118 18.22 -14.46 20.04
N ASN A 119 17.94 -14.54 21.35
CA ASN A 119 18.81 -14.97 22.46
C ASN A 119 20.03 -14.15 22.88
N ASN A 120 20.31 -12.98 22.30
CA ASN A 120 21.25 -12.04 22.94
C ASN A 120 20.70 -10.62 22.90
N ARG A 121 20.39 -10.08 24.08
CA ARG A 121 20.06 -8.67 24.30
C ARG A 121 21.32 -7.82 24.10
N ASN A 122 21.76 -7.69 22.86
CA ASN A 122 22.83 -6.76 22.51
C ASN A 122 22.18 -5.38 22.34
N ALA A 123 22.51 -4.45 23.24
CA ALA A 123 22.05 -3.05 23.25
C ALA A 123 22.59 -2.20 22.08
N LYS A 124 22.75 -2.81 20.90
CA LYS A 124 23.04 -2.16 19.62
C LYS A 124 22.02 -2.68 18.61
N SER A 125 20.80 -2.15 18.70
CA SER A 125 19.71 -2.44 17.79
C SER A 125 20.05 -1.93 16.39
N ARG A 126 20.51 -2.84 15.54
CA ARG A 126 20.44 -2.68 14.09
C ARG A 126 19.00 -3.08 13.71
N ILE A 127 18.23 -2.13 13.18
CA ILE A 127 16.81 -2.31 12.91
C ILE A 127 16.68 -2.77 11.45
N THR A 128 16.07 -3.93 11.25
CA THR A 128 15.63 -4.46 9.95
C THR A 128 14.09 -4.48 9.92
N LEU A 129 13.51 -4.46 8.72
CA LEU A 129 12.09 -4.14 8.44
C LEU A 129 11.09 -5.28 8.72
#